data_AF-A0A7C4GEI3-F1
#
_entry.id   AF-A0A7C4GEI3-F1
#
_cell.length_a   1.000
_cell.length_b   1.000
_cell.length_c   1.000
_cell.angle_alpha   90.00
_cell.angle_beta   90.00
_cell.angle_gamma   90.00
#
_symmetry.space_group_name_H-M   'P 1'
#
loop_
_entity.id
_entity.type
_entity.pdbx_description
1 polymer ?
#
loop_
_entity_poly.entity_id
_entity_poly.type
_entity_poly.pdbx_seq_one_letter_code
_entity_poly.pdbx_strand_id
1 'polypeptide(L)'
;MGKMKGIMFSVIIIVLAGAIIAGIIYHSVLISTHRERLLVEIRASEMYNLYKSILRDFDKAIDVIAPRAISSAISYVVTNGIGLDEADKRLEELIINGTLYGIEEPLLEDTTLPEWIRKVEALSIQRGFVLNISINSYEIKPFDSWNLAFEANLTINITEKDGVASLIKNVGKLKLIPITGFEDPIYPLKTLGRAVNVIVKSPFYKNFTQTLASGNYGNNHFY
;
A
#
# COMPACT_ATOMS: atom_id res chain seq x y z
N MET A 1 -38.63 77.64 -2.78
CA MET A 1 -37.74 76.90 -3.71
C MET A 1 -36.63 76.07 -3.05
N GLY A 2 -36.10 76.43 -1.87
CA GLY A 2 -35.03 75.65 -1.20
C GLY A 2 -35.45 74.26 -0.66
N LYS A 3 -36.69 74.10 -0.18
CA LYS A 3 -37.17 72.83 0.39
C LYS A 3 -37.22 71.66 -0.62
N MET A 4 -37.58 71.92 -1.88
CA MET A 4 -37.63 70.87 -2.92
C MET A 4 -36.24 70.39 -3.36
N LYS A 5 -35.22 71.26 -3.29
CA LYS A 5 -33.84 70.88 -3.60
C LYS A 5 -33.26 69.94 -2.54
N GLY A 6 -33.56 70.18 -1.26
CA GLY A 6 -33.14 69.30 -0.16
C GLY A 6 -33.71 67.89 -0.28
N ILE A 7 -34.99 67.76 -0.64
CA ILE A 7 -35.64 66.45 -0.83
C ILE A 7 -34.97 65.65 -1.97
N MET A 8 -34.65 66.28 -3.11
CA MET A 8 -33.92 65.60 -4.19
C MET A 8 -32.53 65.14 -3.76
N PHE A 9 -31.78 65.96 -3.03
CA PHE A 9 -30.46 65.56 -2.52
C PHE A 9 -30.56 64.39 -1.53
N SER A 10 -31.56 64.37 -0.64
CA SER A 10 -31.78 63.24 0.26
C SER A 10 -32.13 61.95 -0.49
N VAL A 11 -32.96 62.02 -1.54
CA VAL A 11 -33.28 60.84 -2.38
C VAL A 11 -32.04 60.32 -3.09
N ILE A 12 -31.21 61.21 -3.66
CA ILE A 12 -29.97 60.82 -4.31
C ILE A 12 -29.03 60.13 -3.33
N ILE A 13 -28.88 60.66 -2.11
CA ILE A 13 -28.04 60.05 -1.07
C ILE A 13 -28.55 58.67 -0.68
N ILE A 14 -29.87 58.49 -0.52
CA ILE A 14 -30.47 57.19 -0.18
C ILE A 14 -30.21 56.17 -1.29
N VAL A 15 -30.38 56.55 -2.55
CA VAL A 15 -30.10 55.66 -3.70
C VAL A 15 -28.62 55.30 -3.76
N LEU A 16 -27.72 56.26 -3.55
CA LEU A 16 -26.28 56.03 -3.56
C LEU A 16 -25.83 55.13 -2.40
N ALA A 17 -26.36 55.37 -1.19
CA ALA A 17 -26.12 54.52 -0.03
C ALA A 17 -26.66 53.11 -0.23
N GLY A 18 -27.86 52.97 -0.82
CA GLY A 18 -28.45 51.68 -1.16
C GLY A 18 -27.60 50.91 -2.17
N ALA A 19 -27.08 51.57 -3.21
CA ALA A 19 -26.19 50.96 -4.19
C ALA A 19 -24.87 50.48 -3.58
N ILE A 20 -24.29 51.27 -2.65
CA ILE A 20 -23.06 50.88 -1.94
C ILE A 20 -23.32 49.66 -1.04
N ILE A 21 -24.41 49.66 -0.27
CA ILE A 21 -24.79 48.54 0.60
C ILE A 21 -25.04 47.27 -0.24
N ALA A 22 -25.77 47.38 -1.34
CA ALA A 22 -26.00 46.26 -2.26
C ALA A 22 -24.70 45.72 -2.84
N GLY A 23 -23.75 46.59 -3.21
CA GLY A 23 -22.42 46.21 -3.67
C GLY A 23 -21.62 45.45 -2.62
N ILE A 24 -21.64 45.90 -1.36
CA ILE A 24 -20.97 45.23 -0.24
C ILE A 24 -21.56 43.84 0.00
N ILE A 25 -22.89 43.71 -0.01
CA ILE A 25 -23.57 42.42 0.17
C ILE A 25 -23.25 41.47 -0.99
N TYR A 26 -23.29 41.96 -2.23
CA TYR A 26 -22.96 41.13 -3.40
C TYR A 26 -21.52 40.61 -3.33
N HIS A 27 -20.58 41.47 -2.95
CA HIS A 27 -19.17 41.09 -2.84
C HIS A 27 -18.91 40.14 -1.66
N SER A 28 -19.62 40.29 -0.54
CA SER A 28 -19.49 39.38 0.61
C SER A 28 -20.01 37.98 0.29
N VAL A 29 -21.14 37.87 -0.41
CA VAL A 29 -21.73 36.59 -0.86
C VAL A 29 -20.84 35.91 -1.91
N LEU A 30 -20.26 36.67 -2.86
CA LEU A 30 -19.32 36.10 -3.83
C LEU A 30 -18.05 35.56 -3.16
N ILE A 31 -17.49 36.29 -2.20
CA ILE A 31 -16.31 35.81 -1.47
C ILE A 31 -16.64 34.57 -0.65
N SER A 32 -17.79 34.53 0.05
CA SER A 32 -18.14 33.39 0.90
C SER A 32 -18.31 32.12 0.06
N THR A 33 -19.06 32.19 -1.05
CA THR A 33 -19.29 31.06 -1.94
C THR A 33 -18.01 30.55 -2.61
N HIS A 34 -17.10 31.46 -3.00
CA HIS A 34 -15.81 31.06 -3.56
C HIS A 34 -14.93 30.38 -2.52
N ARG A 35 -14.89 30.90 -1.29
CA ARG A 35 -14.14 30.28 -0.18
C ARG A 35 -14.66 28.90 0.17
N GLU A 36 -15.98 28.71 0.26
CA GLU A 36 -16.57 27.40 0.55
C GLU A 36 -16.20 26.36 -0.51
N ARG A 37 -16.27 26.73 -1.80
CA ARG A 37 -15.87 25.83 -2.90
C ARG A 37 -14.39 25.45 -2.82
N LEU A 38 -13.51 26.43 -2.58
CA LEU A 38 -12.08 26.18 -2.43
C LEU A 38 -11.79 25.24 -1.25
N LEU A 39 -12.46 25.43 -0.11
CA LEU A 39 -12.29 24.56 1.06
C LEU A 39 -12.70 23.11 0.75
N VAL A 40 -13.84 22.92 0.08
CA VAL A 40 -14.30 21.59 -0.33
C VAL A 40 -13.31 20.95 -1.32
N GLU A 41 -12.81 21.71 -2.29
CA GLU A 41 -11.83 21.22 -3.28
C GLU A 41 -10.51 20.80 -2.62
N ILE A 42 -9.98 21.63 -1.71
CA ILE A 42 -8.77 21.31 -0.94
C ILE A 42 -8.98 20.03 -0.15
N ARG A 43 -10.09 19.89 0.59
CA ARG A 43 -10.40 18.69 1.37
C ARG A 43 -10.53 17.43 0.52
N ALA A 44 -11.24 17.53 -0.60
CA ALA A 44 -11.38 16.41 -1.53
C ALA A 44 -10.02 15.99 -2.12
N SER A 45 -9.16 16.96 -2.45
CA SER A 45 -7.79 16.73 -2.92
C SER A 45 -6.92 16.08 -1.85
N GLU A 46 -6.97 16.55 -0.60
CA GLU A 46 -6.26 15.96 0.54
C GLU A 46 -6.67 14.50 0.77
N MET A 47 -7.97 14.20 0.75
CA MET A 47 -8.51 12.86 0.91
C MET A 47 -8.03 11.93 -0.22
N TYR A 48 -8.06 12.40 -1.47
CA TYR A 48 -7.58 11.63 -2.61
C TYR A 48 -6.06 11.40 -2.57
N ASN A 49 -5.29 12.40 -2.14
CA ASN A 49 -3.85 12.29 -1.95
C ASN A 49 -3.50 11.33 -0.81
N LEU A 50 -4.26 11.32 0.28
CA LEU A 50 -4.14 10.34 1.36
C LEU A 50 -4.38 8.93 0.82
N TYR A 51 -5.48 8.71 0.08
CA TYR A 51 -5.76 7.43 -0.57
C TYR A 51 -4.60 6.95 -1.47
N LYS A 52 -4.09 7.82 -2.35
CA LYS A 52 -2.92 7.50 -3.19
C LYS A 52 -1.67 7.18 -2.37
N SER A 53 -1.46 7.92 -1.28
CA SER A 53 -0.34 7.69 -0.38
C SER A 53 -0.44 6.32 0.29
N ILE A 54 -1.63 5.92 0.75
CA ILE A 54 -1.89 4.60 1.35
C ILE A 54 -1.55 3.49 0.36
N LEU A 55 -2.01 3.60 -0.89
CA LEU A 55 -1.72 2.58 -1.91
C LEU A 55 -0.22 2.42 -2.20
N ARG A 56 0.52 3.54 -2.25
CA ARG A 56 1.96 3.53 -2.44
C ARG A 56 2.71 3.02 -1.21
N ASP A 57 2.22 3.35 -0.02
CA ASP A 57 2.82 2.93 1.23
C ASP A 57 2.60 1.43 1.49
N PHE A 58 1.45 0.89 1.07
CA PHE A 58 1.20 -0.55 1.07
C PHE A 58 2.26 -1.32 0.28
N ASP A 59 2.59 -0.88 -0.94
CA ASP A 59 3.63 -1.52 -1.75
C ASP A 59 4.99 -1.53 -1.03
N LYS A 60 5.29 -0.45 -0.30
CA LYS A 60 6.52 -0.34 0.51
C LYS A 60 6.48 -1.19 1.77
N ALA A 61 5.31 -1.30 2.41
CA ALA A 61 5.14 -2.17 3.56
C ALA A 61 5.43 -3.62 3.18
N ILE A 62 4.91 -4.09 2.04
CA ILE A 62 5.22 -5.43 1.52
C ILE A 62 6.71 -5.59 1.20
N ASP A 63 7.37 -4.56 0.64
CA ASP A 63 8.82 -4.57 0.40
C ASP A 63 9.67 -4.70 1.68
N VAL A 64 9.09 -4.47 2.86
CA VAL A 64 9.77 -4.64 4.15
C VAL A 64 9.35 -5.95 4.84
N ILE A 65 8.05 -6.23 4.87
CA ILE A 65 7.47 -7.37 5.60
C ILE A 65 7.83 -8.67 4.91
N ALA A 66 7.68 -8.76 3.58
CA ALA A 66 7.86 -10.03 2.87
C ALA A 66 9.32 -10.54 2.92
N PRO A 67 10.36 -9.70 2.72
CA PRO A 67 11.74 -10.15 2.91
C PRO A 67 12.03 -10.69 4.32
N ARG A 68 11.45 -10.09 5.37
CA ARG A 68 11.60 -10.57 6.75
C ARG A 68 10.89 -11.90 6.97
N ALA A 69 9.71 -12.06 6.40
CA ALA A 69 8.98 -13.33 6.42
C ALA A 69 9.78 -14.43 5.71
N ILE A 70 10.31 -14.17 4.52
CA ILE A 70 11.14 -15.12 3.78
C ILE A 70 12.39 -15.50 4.57
N SER A 71 13.10 -14.53 5.16
CA SER A 71 14.25 -14.81 6.03
C SER A 71 13.88 -15.67 7.23
N SER A 72 12.75 -15.41 7.88
CA SER A 72 12.29 -16.18 9.04
C SER A 72 11.96 -17.62 8.65
N ALA A 73 11.24 -17.79 7.54
CA ALA A 73 10.93 -19.09 6.95
C ALA A 73 12.20 -19.91 6.63
N ILE A 74 13.20 -19.29 5.98
CA ILE A 74 14.47 -19.95 5.67
C ILE A 74 15.24 -20.29 6.95
N SER A 75 15.32 -19.35 7.89
CA SER A 75 15.99 -19.53 9.18
C SER A 75 15.41 -20.73 9.94
N TYR A 76 14.08 -20.89 9.92
CA TYR A 76 13.42 -22.05 10.51
C TYR A 76 13.88 -23.36 9.88
N VAL A 77 13.93 -23.44 8.55
CA VAL A 77 14.36 -24.65 7.82
C VAL A 77 15.83 -24.97 8.12
N VAL A 78 16.69 -23.95 8.14
CA VAL A 78 18.13 -24.11 8.43
C VAL A 78 18.35 -24.57 9.87
N THR A 79 17.65 -23.97 10.83
CA THR A 79 17.85 -24.23 12.26
C THR A 79 17.29 -25.57 12.69
N ASN A 80 16.09 -25.92 12.23
CA ASN A 80 15.41 -27.15 12.63
C ASN A 80 15.76 -28.35 11.73
N GLY A 81 16.27 -28.10 10.52
CA GLY A 81 16.53 -29.15 9.53
C GLY A 81 15.25 -29.80 8.99
N ILE A 82 14.11 -29.14 9.14
CA ILE A 82 12.78 -29.62 8.73
C ILE A 82 12.21 -28.60 7.75
N GLY A 83 11.70 -29.09 6.61
CA GLY A 83 11.02 -28.24 5.63
C GLY A 83 9.69 -27.70 6.15
N LEU A 84 9.18 -26.63 5.52
CA LEU A 84 7.83 -26.15 5.79
C LEU A 84 6.79 -27.12 5.21
N ASP A 85 5.63 -27.22 5.86
CA ASP A 85 4.49 -28.04 5.43
C ASP A 85 3.84 -27.48 4.15
N GLU A 86 3.31 -26.27 4.23
CA GLU A 86 2.67 -25.51 3.16
C GLU A 86 3.33 -24.14 3.12
N ALA A 87 4.41 -24.03 2.34
CA ALA A 87 5.29 -22.85 2.36
C ALA A 87 4.55 -21.54 2.01
N ASP A 88 3.56 -21.60 1.12
CA ASP A 88 2.65 -20.50 0.81
C ASP A 88 1.85 -20.06 2.04
N LYS A 89 1.22 -21.00 2.75
CA LYS A 89 0.44 -20.71 3.96
C LYS A 89 1.29 -20.23 5.12
N ARG A 90 2.52 -20.75 5.27
CA ARG A 90 3.45 -20.27 6.29
C ARG A 90 3.95 -18.86 6.00
N LEU A 91 4.22 -18.53 4.75
CA LEU A 91 4.58 -17.16 4.37
C LEU A 91 3.40 -16.20 4.55
N GLU A 92 2.16 -16.62 4.25
CA GLU A 92 0.95 -15.86 4.55
C GLU A 92 0.82 -15.57 6.06
N GLU A 93 0.98 -16.61 6.89
CA GLU A 93 0.94 -16.49 8.35
C GLU A 93 1.98 -15.50 8.87
N LEU A 94 3.22 -15.61 8.39
CA LEU A 94 4.32 -14.71 8.76
C LEU A 94 4.01 -13.25 8.39
N ILE A 95 3.48 -12.99 7.19
CA ILE A 95 3.21 -11.62 6.72
C ILE A 95 2.04 -10.98 7.50
N ILE A 96 1.01 -11.75 7.82
CA ILE A 96 -0.23 -11.23 8.43
C ILE A 96 -0.14 -11.23 9.95
N ASN A 97 0.26 -12.34 10.55
CA ASN A 97 0.26 -12.53 12.00
C ASN A 97 1.64 -12.29 12.63
N GLY A 98 2.73 -12.41 11.85
CA GLY A 98 4.08 -12.37 12.42
C GLY A 98 4.46 -13.65 13.15
N THR A 99 3.74 -14.74 12.90
CA THR A 99 3.93 -16.04 13.55
C THR A 99 4.31 -17.12 12.55
N LEU A 100 5.02 -18.14 13.02
CA LEU A 100 5.28 -19.38 12.31
C LEU A 100 4.75 -20.55 13.14
N TYR A 101 3.77 -21.29 12.61
CA TYR A 101 3.07 -22.34 13.36
C TYR A 101 2.45 -21.84 14.68
N GLY A 102 1.97 -20.59 14.70
CA GLY A 102 1.39 -19.93 15.86
C GLY A 102 2.41 -19.42 16.90
N ILE A 103 3.71 -19.56 16.64
CA ILE A 103 4.78 -19.05 17.50
C ILE A 103 5.26 -17.71 16.94
N GLU A 104 5.37 -16.68 17.77
CA GLU A 104 5.83 -15.36 17.35
C GLU A 104 7.29 -15.41 16.85
N GLU A 105 7.53 -14.80 15.69
CA GLU A 105 8.84 -14.71 15.08
C GLU A 105 9.49 -13.34 15.38
N PRO A 106 10.63 -13.29 16.09
CA PRO A 106 11.26 -12.02 16.51
C PRO A 106 11.61 -11.08 15.35
N LEU A 107 11.88 -11.62 14.16
CA LEU A 107 12.22 -10.81 12.98
C LEU A 107 11.03 -9.99 12.44
N LEU A 108 9.81 -10.34 12.83
CA LEU A 108 8.56 -9.73 12.39
C LEU A 108 7.87 -8.91 13.48
N GLU A 109 8.47 -8.79 14.67
CA GLU A 109 7.97 -7.93 15.73
C GLU A 109 7.74 -6.50 15.21
N ASP A 110 6.55 -5.95 15.51
CA ASP A 110 6.06 -4.65 15.04
C ASP A 110 6.07 -4.41 13.52
N THR A 111 6.22 -5.48 12.74
CA THR A 111 6.44 -5.44 11.28
C THR A 111 5.52 -6.41 10.55
N THR A 112 4.23 -6.33 10.87
CA THR A 112 3.15 -7.09 10.22
C THR A 112 2.20 -6.15 9.48
N LEU A 113 1.37 -6.71 8.59
CA LEU A 113 0.36 -5.92 7.87
C LEU A 113 -0.66 -5.23 8.79
N PRO A 114 -1.21 -5.88 9.84
CA PRO A 114 -2.06 -5.23 10.83
C PRO A 114 -1.37 -4.07 11.55
N GLU A 115 -0.09 -4.21 11.90
CA GLU A 115 0.68 -3.12 12.52
C GLU A 115 0.89 -1.94 11.57
N TRP A 116 1.11 -2.21 10.29
CA TRP A 116 1.14 -1.16 9.27
C TRP A 116 -0.21 -0.44 9.17
N ILE A 117 -1.33 -1.16 9.11
CA ILE A 117 -2.68 -0.55 9.09
C ILE A 117 -2.87 0.36 10.30
N ARG A 118 -2.57 -0.13 11.50
CA ARG A 118 -2.69 0.64 12.74
C ARG A 118 -1.86 1.93 12.71
N LYS A 119 -0.62 1.86 12.21
CA LYS A 119 0.27 3.03 12.06
C LYS A 119 -0.31 4.05 11.07
N VAL A 120 -0.86 3.60 9.94
CA VAL A 120 -1.45 4.48 8.93
C VAL A 120 -2.75 5.12 9.42
N GLU A 121 -3.61 4.37 10.11
CA GLU A 121 -4.84 4.89 10.73
C GLU A 121 -4.54 5.93 11.81
N ALA A 122 -3.54 5.70 12.65
CA ALA A 122 -3.09 6.69 13.63
C ALA A 122 -2.62 8.00 12.97
N LEU A 123 -1.91 7.90 11.84
CA LEU A 123 -1.47 9.08 11.07
C LEU A 123 -2.63 9.79 10.36
N SER A 124 -3.68 9.08 9.93
CA SER A 124 -4.82 9.71 9.27
C SER A 124 -5.63 10.57 10.25
N ILE A 125 -5.77 10.13 11.50
CA ILE A 125 -6.49 10.86 12.55
C ILE A 125 -5.84 12.21 12.80
N GLN A 126 -4.50 12.29 12.78
CA GLN A 126 -3.75 13.54 12.91
C GLN A 126 -4.04 14.53 11.76
N ARG A 127 -4.49 14.04 10.61
CA ARG A 127 -4.88 14.84 9.45
C ARG A 127 -6.38 15.17 9.40
N GLY A 128 -7.14 14.77 10.42
CA GLY A 128 -8.60 14.99 10.48
C GLY A 128 -9.44 13.96 9.72
N PHE A 129 -8.85 12.83 9.32
CA PHE A 129 -9.54 11.75 8.62
C PHE A 129 -9.64 10.49 9.48
N VAL A 130 -10.84 9.93 9.56
CA VAL A 130 -11.09 8.59 10.08
C VAL A 130 -10.87 7.60 8.94
N LEU A 131 -9.81 6.81 9.05
CA LEU A 131 -9.46 5.77 8.09
C LEU A 131 -9.81 4.42 8.69
N ASN A 132 -10.40 3.55 7.87
CA ASN A 132 -10.51 2.13 8.15
C ASN A 132 -10.00 1.37 6.92
N ILE A 133 -8.96 0.56 7.11
CA ILE A 133 -8.45 -0.35 6.07
C ILE A 133 -8.83 -1.78 6.45
N SER A 134 -9.40 -2.52 5.51
CA SER A 134 -9.68 -3.95 5.69
C SER A 134 -9.05 -4.76 4.56
N ILE A 135 -8.42 -5.87 4.92
CA ILE A 135 -7.88 -6.83 3.95
C ILE A 135 -8.93 -7.93 3.76
N ASN A 136 -9.56 -7.97 2.60
CA ASN A 136 -10.64 -8.93 2.31
C ASN A 136 -10.12 -10.30 1.92
N SER A 137 -9.04 -10.33 1.15
CA SER A 137 -8.35 -11.55 0.74
C SER A 137 -6.90 -11.24 0.47
N TYR A 138 -6.05 -12.23 0.65
CA TYR A 138 -4.64 -12.17 0.31
C TYR A 138 -4.17 -13.57 -0.12
N GLU A 139 -3.13 -13.61 -0.96
CA GLU A 139 -2.51 -14.85 -1.44
C GLU A 139 -1.04 -14.58 -1.75
N ILE A 140 -0.16 -15.52 -1.40
CA ILE A 140 1.22 -15.53 -1.88
C ILE A 140 1.47 -16.74 -2.77
N LYS A 141 2.02 -16.52 -3.96
CA LYS A 141 2.30 -17.60 -4.92
C LYS A 141 3.57 -17.36 -5.72
N PRO A 142 4.22 -18.42 -6.24
CA PRO A 142 5.29 -18.25 -7.20
C PRO A 142 4.79 -17.52 -8.45
N PHE A 143 5.51 -16.50 -8.90
CA PHE A 143 5.22 -15.80 -10.16
C PHE A 143 6.17 -16.26 -11.27
N ASP A 144 7.48 -16.25 -10.98
CA ASP A 144 8.53 -16.77 -11.84
C ASP A 144 9.65 -17.39 -11.00
N SER A 145 10.76 -17.82 -11.61
CA SER A 145 11.90 -18.42 -10.91
C SER A 145 12.62 -17.49 -9.91
N TRP A 146 12.31 -16.19 -9.89
CA TRP A 146 13.02 -15.17 -9.12
C TRP A 146 12.10 -14.26 -8.32
N ASN A 147 10.78 -14.37 -8.47
CA ASN A 147 9.80 -13.51 -7.85
C ASN A 147 8.61 -14.30 -7.32
N LEU A 148 8.15 -13.93 -6.12
CA LEU A 148 6.85 -14.28 -5.58
C LEU A 148 5.84 -13.17 -5.89
N ALA A 149 4.60 -13.52 -6.19
CA ALA A 149 3.48 -12.60 -6.28
C ALA A 149 2.73 -12.60 -4.94
N PHE A 150 2.59 -11.41 -4.35
CA PHE A 150 1.67 -11.16 -3.27
C PHE A 150 0.45 -10.40 -3.83
N GLU A 151 -0.71 -11.03 -3.75
CA GLU A 151 -1.99 -10.47 -4.20
C GLU A 151 -2.85 -10.16 -2.98
N ALA A 152 -3.42 -8.96 -2.91
CA ALA A 152 -4.30 -8.56 -1.82
C ALA A 152 -5.45 -7.69 -2.32
N ASN A 153 -6.64 -7.94 -1.78
CA ASN A 153 -7.82 -7.09 -1.97
C ASN A 153 -8.04 -6.24 -0.72
N LEU A 154 -7.96 -4.93 -0.89
CA LEU A 154 -8.09 -3.95 0.17
C LEU A 154 -9.41 -3.20 0.01
N THR A 155 -10.14 -3.05 1.11
CA THR A 155 -11.22 -2.06 1.25
C THR A 155 -10.68 -0.89 2.05
N ILE A 156 -10.65 0.29 1.44
CA ILE A 156 -10.18 1.53 2.07
C ILE A 156 -11.37 2.46 2.22
N ASN A 157 -11.73 2.78 3.46
CA ASN A 157 -12.76 3.75 3.80
C ASN A 157 -12.12 4.95 4.51
N ILE A 158 -12.22 6.13 3.89
CA ILE A 158 -11.76 7.40 4.44
C ILE A 158 -12.97 8.27 4.65
N THR A 159 -13.19 8.73 5.88
CA THR A 159 -14.26 9.65 6.23
C THR A 159 -13.68 10.87 6.93
N GLU A 160 -14.13 12.07 6.57
CA GLU A 160 -13.75 13.28 7.31
C GLU A 160 -14.38 13.26 8.71
N LYS A 161 -13.66 13.74 9.73
CA LYS A 161 -14.14 13.74 11.12
C LYS A 161 -15.50 14.41 11.31
N ASP A 162 -15.76 15.46 10.53
CA ASP A 162 -17.00 16.24 10.59
C ASP A 162 -18.12 15.66 9.68
N GLY A 163 -17.85 14.54 9.00
CA GLY A 163 -18.84 13.76 8.25
C GLY A 163 -19.28 14.34 6.90
N VAL A 164 -18.60 15.37 6.40
CA VAL A 164 -18.98 16.06 5.16
C VAL A 164 -18.61 15.27 3.91
N ALA A 165 -17.47 14.57 3.93
CA ALA A 165 -16.98 13.79 2.80
C ALA A 165 -16.56 12.37 3.22
N SER A 166 -16.81 11.40 2.34
CA SER A 166 -16.31 10.03 2.47
C SER A 166 -15.84 9.48 1.13
N LEU A 167 -14.86 8.59 1.19
CA LEU A 167 -14.29 7.89 0.06
C LEU A 167 -14.16 6.42 0.44
N ILE A 168 -14.91 5.56 -0.26
CA ILE A 168 -14.82 4.11 -0.12
C ILE A 168 -14.31 3.54 -1.44
N LYS A 169 -13.22 2.77 -1.39
CA LYS A 169 -12.62 2.14 -2.57
C LYS A 169 -12.17 0.73 -2.25
N ASN A 170 -12.53 -0.19 -3.14
CA ASN A 170 -12.02 -1.55 -3.17
C ASN A 170 -10.93 -1.63 -4.22
N VAL A 171 -9.75 -2.12 -3.85
CA VAL A 171 -8.57 -2.15 -4.72
C VAL A 171 -7.88 -3.50 -4.60
N GLY A 172 -7.69 -4.15 -5.75
CA GLY A 172 -6.78 -5.28 -5.87
C GLY A 172 -5.35 -4.79 -6.11
N LYS A 173 -4.40 -5.31 -5.34
CA LYS A 173 -2.98 -5.01 -5.42
C LYS A 173 -2.21 -6.29 -5.70
N LEU A 174 -1.36 -6.24 -6.73
CA LEU A 174 -0.37 -7.27 -7.03
C LEU A 174 1.01 -6.66 -6.82
N LYS A 175 1.82 -7.31 -5.99
CA LYS A 175 3.21 -6.93 -5.72
C LYS A 175 4.13 -8.10 -5.98
N LEU A 176 5.18 -7.85 -6.77
CA LEU A 176 6.24 -8.83 -7.01
C LEU A 176 7.36 -8.63 -5.99
N ILE A 177 7.70 -9.70 -5.28
CA ILE A 177 8.73 -9.76 -4.25
C ILE A 177 9.88 -10.60 -4.80
N PRO A 178 11.07 -10.01 -5.01
CA PRO A 178 12.21 -10.77 -5.50
C PRO A 178 12.73 -11.71 -4.41
N ILE A 179 12.99 -12.97 -4.77
CA ILE A 179 13.65 -13.97 -3.91
C ILE A 179 15.15 -14.10 -4.19
N THR A 180 15.68 -13.28 -5.10
CA THR A 180 17.11 -13.23 -5.37
C THR A 180 17.87 -12.68 -4.18
N GLY A 181 18.99 -13.30 -3.83
CA GLY A 181 19.80 -12.95 -2.66
C GLY A 181 19.44 -13.72 -1.40
N PHE A 182 18.32 -14.45 -1.39
CA PHE A 182 18.00 -15.40 -0.32
C PHE A 182 18.68 -16.75 -0.54
N GLU A 183 18.92 -17.47 0.55
CA GLU A 183 19.38 -18.86 0.49
C GLU A 183 18.26 -19.77 -0.02
N ASP A 184 18.60 -20.72 -0.88
CA ASP A 184 17.69 -21.78 -1.30
C ASP A 184 17.57 -22.80 -0.15
N PRO A 185 16.40 -22.92 0.51
CA PRO A 185 16.23 -23.79 1.67
C PRO A 185 16.38 -25.29 1.35
N ILE A 186 16.32 -25.69 0.07
CA ILE A 186 16.50 -27.10 -0.33
C ILE A 186 17.94 -27.57 -0.08
N TYR A 187 18.93 -26.71 -0.29
CA TYR A 187 20.34 -27.04 -0.10
C TYR A 187 20.69 -27.38 1.36
N PRO A 188 20.44 -26.51 2.35
CA PRO A 188 20.68 -26.84 3.75
C PRO A 188 19.82 -28.02 4.20
N LEU A 189 18.57 -28.13 3.72
CA LEU A 189 17.70 -29.26 4.05
C LEU A 189 18.26 -30.62 3.57
N LYS A 190 18.78 -30.68 2.34
CA LYS A 190 19.34 -31.91 1.76
C LYS A 190 20.76 -32.22 2.21
N THR A 191 21.50 -31.21 2.66
CA THR A 191 22.91 -31.36 3.07
C THR A 191 23.11 -31.34 4.59
N LEU A 192 22.02 -31.34 5.38
CA LEU A 192 22.06 -31.21 6.84
C LEU A 192 22.83 -29.96 7.29
N GLY A 193 22.58 -28.83 6.60
CA GLY A 193 23.19 -27.54 6.87
C GLY A 193 24.64 -27.38 6.42
N ARG A 194 25.22 -28.35 5.70
CA ARG A 194 26.64 -28.32 5.30
C ARG A 194 26.93 -27.48 4.06
N ALA A 195 25.94 -27.30 3.19
CA ALA A 195 26.06 -26.47 2.01
C ALA A 195 24.89 -25.50 1.95
N VAL A 196 25.22 -24.26 1.57
CA VAL A 196 24.25 -23.21 1.28
C VAL A 196 24.40 -22.81 -0.18
N ASN A 197 23.30 -22.42 -0.79
CA ASN A 197 23.29 -21.85 -2.13
C ASN A 197 22.41 -20.61 -2.10
N VAL A 198 22.87 -19.52 -2.72
CA VAL A 198 22.10 -18.27 -2.79
C VAL A 198 21.42 -18.20 -4.15
N ILE A 199 20.14 -17.84 -4.14
CA ILE A 199 19.35 -17.67 -5.36
C ILE A 199 19.88 -16.44 -6.11
N VAL A 200 20.51 -16.68 -7.26
CA VAL A 200 21.04 -15.64 -8.13
C VAL A 200 20.45 -15.75 -9.52
N LYS A 201 20.24 -14.62 -10.19
CA LYS A 201 19.85 -14.62 -11.59
C LYS A 201 20.99 -15.16 -12.43
N SER A 202 20.67 -16.02 -13.39
CA SER A 202 21.64 -16.46 -14.38
C SER A 202 22.18 -15.22 -15.14
N PRO A 203 23.49 -15.14 -15.40
CA PRO A 203 24.06 -14.08 -16.25
C PRO A 203 23.62 -14.21 -17.71
N PHE A 204 22.96 -15.32 -18.04
CA PHE A 204 22.55 -15.70 -19.38
C PHE A 204 21.05 -15.38 -19.59
N TYR A 205 20.75 -14.60 -20.63
CA TYR A 205 19.43 -13.98 -20.88
C TYR A 205 18.60 -14.62 -22.02
N LYS A 206 19.09 -15.71 -22.62
CA LYS A 206 18.44 -16.45 -23.72
C LYS A 206 18.02 -17.85 -23.24
N ASN A 207 17.31 -18.59 -24.09
CA ASN A 207 16.96 -19.97 -23.81
C ASN A 207 18.18 -20.88 -24.00
N PHE A 208 18.89 -21.19 -22.91
CA PHE A 208 20.08 -22.05 -22.92
C PHE A 208 19.78 -23.50 -22.57
N THR A 209 18.51 -23.92 -22.66
CA THR A 209 18.16 -25.36 -22.68
C THR A 209 18.53 -25.99 -24.02
N GLN A 210 19.80 -25.91 -24.42
CA GLN A 210 20.33 -26.86 -25.39
C GLN A 210 20.64 -28.13 -24.62
N THR A 211 19.92 -29.20 -24.91
CA THR A 211 20.22 -30.55 -24.45
C THR A 211 21.64 -30.92 -24.91
N LEU A 212 22.63 -30.78 -24.02
CA LEU A 212 24.05 -31.05 -24.34
C LEU A 212 24.34 -32.55 -24.54
N ALA A 213 23.41 -33.44 -24.16
CA ALA A 213 23.49 -34.86 -24.45
C ALA A 213 22.09 -35.46 -24.63
N SER A 214 21.77 -35.83 -25.86
CA SER A 214 20.73 -36.82 -26.17
C SER A 214 21.43 -38.17 -26.23
N GLY A 215 21.27 -38.98 -25.19
CA GLY A 215 21.73 -40.37 -25.21
C GLY A 215 20.78 -41.18 -26.08
N ASN A 216 21.18 -41.45 -27.33
CA ASN A 216 20.58 -42.54 -28.08
C ASN A 216 21.18 -43.84 -27.53
N TYR A 217 20.32 -44.77 -27.09
CA TYR A 217 20.74 -46.07 -26.58
C TYR A 217 21.64 -46.77 -27.60
N GLY A 218 22.93 -46.73 -27.34
CA GLY A 218 23.97 -47.38 -28.11
C GLY A 218 25.11 -47.67 -27.16
N ASN A 219 25.17 -48.91 -26.70
CA ASN A 219 26.22 -49.47 -25.87
C ASN A 219 27.58 -48.83 -26.17
N ASN A 220 28.16 -48.13 -25.19
CA ASN A 220 29.59 -48.19 -24.94
C ASN A 220 29.88 -47.63 -23.54
N HIS A 221 30.52 -48.48 -22.75
CA HIS A 221 31.06 -48.18 -21.44
C HIS A 221 32.03 -47.00 -21.53
N PHE A 222 31.89 -46.04 -20.62
CA PHE A 222 32.97 -45.09 -20.31
C PHE A 222 33.62 -45.55 -19.01
N TYR A 223 34.94 -45.77 -19.08
CA TYR A 223 35.84 -45.87 -17.92
C TYR A 223 35.92 -44.54 -17.19
#